data_AF-A0A8T5AAD4-F1
#
_entry.id   AF-A0A8T5AAD4-F1
#
_cell.length_a   1.000
_cell.length_b   1.000
_cell.length_c   1.000
_cell.angle_alpha   90.00
_cell.angle_beta   90.00
_cell.angle_gamma   90.00
#
_symmetry.space_group_name_H-M   'P 1'
#
loop_
_entity.id
_entity.type
_entity.pdbx_description
1 polymer ?
#
loop_
_entity_poly.entity_id
_entity_poly.type
_entity_poly.pdbx_seq_one_letter_code
_entity_poly.pdbx_strand_id
1 'polypeptide(L)' 'MGGVNKIALILGEKAIDSTIEKLRSILETGGYIPMVDHRCPPEVSYRIYLYYLT' A
#
# COMPACT_ATOMS: atom_id res chain seq x y z
N MET A 1 1.96 3.11 -12.20
CA MET A 1 1.02 3.46 -11.12
C MET A 1 0.32 2.19 -10.66
N GLY A 2 0.24 1.94 -9.35
CA GLY A 2 -0.44 0.75 -8.79
C GLY A 2 0.48 -0.12 -7.94
N GLY A 3 0.12 -1.39 -7.77
CA GLY A 3 0.95 -2.46 -7.20
C GLY A 3 0.99 -2.59 -5.67
N VAL A 4 0.29 -1.73 -4.93
CA VAL A 4 0.09 -1.95 -3.50
C VAL A 4 -1.08 -2.92 -3.31
N ASN A 5 -0.81 -4.08 -2.71
CA ASN A 5 -1.83 -5.08 -2.45
C ASN A 5 -2.89 -4.55 -1.47
N LYS A 6 -4.14 -4.38 -1.96
CA LYS A 6 -5.27 -3.92 -1.15
C LYS A 6 -5.58 -4.80 0.08
N ILE A 7 -5.24 -6.08 0.05
CA ILE A 7 -5.41 -6.98 1.20
C ILE A 7 -4.47 -6.57 2.35
N ALA A 8 -3.30 -6.00 2.05
CA ALA A 8 -2.40 -5.49 3.09
C ALA A 8 -3.06 -4.38 3.92
N LEU A 9 -3.86 -3.51 3.28
CA LEU A 9 -4.61 -2.47 3.97
C LEU A 9 -5.74 -3.03 4.86
N ILE A 10 -6.25 -4.22 4.56
CA ILE A 10 -7.24 -4.89 5.43
C ILE A 10 -6.53 -5.51 6.65
N LEU A 11 -5.34 -6.08 6.44
CA LEU A 11 -4.56 -6.78 7.46
C LEU A 11 -3.84 -5.83 8.44
N GLY A 12 -3.66 -4.56 8.06
CA GLY A 12 -3.14 -3.51 8.93
C GLY A 12 -1.67 -3.14 8.71
N GLU A 13 -1.14 -2.29 9.60
CA GLU A 13 0.14 -1.59 9.47
C GLU A 13 1.32 -2.51 9.07
N LYS A 14 1.53 -3.61 9.80
CA LYS A 14 2.63 -4.55 9.52
C LYS A 14 2.57 -5.17 8.12
N ALA A 15 1.36 -5.41 7.60
CA ALA A 15 1.19 -5.96 6.26
C ALA A 15 1.45 -4.90 5.19
N ILE A 16 1.10 -3.64 5.47
CA ILE A 16 1.41 -2.49 4.63
C ILE A 16 2.93 -2.34 4.55
N ASP A 17 3.63 -2.29 5.68
CA ASP A 17 5.10 -2.15 5.72
C ASP A 17 5.79 -3.24 4.90
N SER A 18 5.36 -4.50 5.05
CA SER A 18 5.89 -5.62 4.27
C SER A 18 5.63 -5.47 2.77
N THR A 19 4.49 -4.89 2.38
CA THR A 19 4.15 -4.62 0.98
C THR A 19 5.01 -3.52 0.40
N ILE A 20 5.23 -2.44 1.15
CA ILE A 20 6.09 -1.32 0.74
C ILE A 20 7.55 -1.76 0.64
N GLU A 21 8.05 -2.54 1.60
CA GLU A 21 9.43 -3.05 1.56
C GLU A 21 9.68 -3.93 0.33
N LYS A 22 8.71 -4.74 -0.11
CA LYS A 22 8.81 -5.51 -1.36
C LYS A 22 8.89 -4.62 -2.60
N LEU A 23 8.27 -3.45 -2.56
CA LEU A 23 8.28 -2.48 -3.66
C LEU A 23 9.51 -1.56 -3.63
N ARG A 24 10.29 -1.59 -2.54
CA ARG A 24 11.41 -0.68 -2.30
C ARG A 24 12.40 -0.59 -3.45
N SER A 25 12.81 -1.73 -3.99
CA SER A 25 13.76 -1.77 -5.11
C SER A 25 13.23 -1.06 -6.35
N ILE A 26 11.92 -1.16 -6.63
CA ILE A 26 11.26 -0.50 -7.77
C ILE A 26 11.05 0.98 -7.47
N LEU A 27 10.69 1.33 -6.23
CA LEU A 27 10.54 2.72 -5.78
C LEU A 27 11.85 3.49 -5.92
N GLU A 28 12.98 2.87 -5.57
CA GLU A 28 14.32 3.44 -5.67
C GLU A 28 14.75 3.73 -7.12
N THR A 29 14.26 2.96 -8.10
CA THR A 29 14.54 3.24 -9.53
C THR A 29 13.84 4.51 -10.05
N GLY A 30 12.86 5.04 -9.33
CA GLY A 30 12.06 6.18 -9.77
C GLY A 30 11.06 5.84 -10.88
N GLY A 31 10.19 6.79 -11.23
CA GLY A 31 9.16 6.60 -12.27
C GLY A 31 7.97 5.71 -11.87
N TYR A 32 7.98 5.15 -10.65
CA TYR A 32 6.91 4.32 -10.12
C TYR A 32 6.15 5.05 -9.00
N ILE A 33 4.84 5.22 -9.19
CA ILE A 33 3.95 5.78 -8.17
C ILE A 33 3.16 4.61 -7.56
N PRO A 34 3.44 4.24 -6.28
CA PRO A 34 2.72 3.18 -5.60
C PRO A 34 1.29 3.64 -5.31
N MET A 35 0.31 2.85 -5.73
CA MET A 35 -1.11 3.11 -5.49
C MET A 35 -1.80 1.81 -5.11
N VAL A 36 -2.85 1.91 -4.28
CA VAL A 36 -3.75 0.78 -4.00
C VAL A 36 -4.21 0.16 -5.31
N ASP A 37 -4.04 -1.15 -5.40
CA ASP A 37 -4.44 -1.92 -6.55
C ASP A 37 -5.98 -1.90 -6.72
N HIS A 38 -6.44 -1.39 -7.87
CA HIS A 38 -7.84 -1.15 -8.22
C HIS A 38 -8.55 -0.08 -7.37
N ARG A 39 -9.19 -0.49 -6.27
CA ARG A 39 -10.02 0.37 -5.39
C ARG A 39 -9.73 0.02 -3.95
N CYS A 40 -9.83 1.02 -3.07
CA CYS A 40 -9.79 0.80 -1.63
C CYS A 40 -11.02 -0.05 -1.20
N PRO A 41 -10.82 -1.21 -0.58
CA PRO A 41 -11.92 -2.02 -0.04
C PRO A 41 -12.67 -1.29 1.09
N PRO A 42 -14.00 -1.46 1.21
CA PRO A 42 -14.78 -0.87 2.29
C PRO A 42 -14.40 -1.37 3.69
N GLU A 43 -13.71 -2.52 3.79
CA GLU A 43 -13.22 -3.10 5.04
C GLU A 43 -12.00 -2.35 5.61
N VAL A 44 -11.35 -1.51 4.81
CA VAL A 44 -10.20 -0.73 5.27
C VAL A 44 -10.67 0.40 6.17
N SER A 45 -10.28 0.36 7.44
CA SER A 45 -10.57 1.46 8.37
C SER A 45 -9.88 2.76 7.91
N TYR A 46 -10.53 3.89 8.16
CA TYR A 46 -9.97 5.20 7.82
C TYR A 46 -8.58 5.44 8.45
N ARG A 47 -8.36 4.96 9.68
CA ARG A 47 -7.06 5.05 10.36
C ARG A 47 -5.96 4.30 9.59
N ILE A 48 -6.25 3.09 9.12
CA ILE A 48 -5.27 2.31 8.34
C ILE A 48 -5.06 2.94 6.96
N TYR A 49 -6.10 3.50 6.36
CA TYR A 49 -5.95 4.22 5.10
C TYR A 49 -5.05 5.46 5.24
N LEU A 50 -5.18 6.21 6.34
CA LEU A 50 -4.28 7.32 6.65
C LEU A 50 -2.84 6.85 6.86
N TYR A 51 -2.64 5.75 7.59
CA TYR A 51 -1.31 5.15 7.78
C TYR A 51 -0.64 4.81 6.44
N TYR A 52 -1.40 4.26 5.49
CA TYR A 52 -0.88 3.95 4.15
C TYR A 52 -0.43 5.19 3.35
N LEU A 53 -1.02 6.37 3.61
CA LEU A 53 -0.68 7.61 2.88
C LEU A 53 0.54 8.35 3.44
N THR A 54 0.98 8.00 4.65
CA THR A 54 2.13 8.60 5.37
C THR A 54 3.35 7.72 5.29
#